data_AF-A0A8W8LWE0-F1
#
_entry.id   AF-A0A8W8LWE0-F1
#
_cell.length_a   1.000
_cell.length_b   1.000
_cell.length_c   1.000
_cell.angle_alpha   90.00
_cell.angle_beta   90.00
_cell.angle_gamma   90.00
#
_symmetry.space_group_name_H-M   'P 1'
#
loop_
_entity.id
_entity.type
_entity.pdbx_description
1 polymer ?
#
loop_
_entity_poly.entity_id
_entity_poly.type
_entity_poly.pdbx_seq_one_letter_code
_entity_poly.pdbx_strand_id
1 'polypeptide(L)'
;RSQEALDRLYYILAVTQKILRNLQDGYAEDGSAVQLSEEGRKGSLGIWQERERQVLYVIGNTFLSLRDYEAAMTTYNTLLEKDPTRKSGLLSGMGRIYLQMGNVDKAKECFKQAEVISNSSDKFILCRNFINRGLEAMCLNNFSDAYQNFKKAVEADPTNTSAVNNMAACSLYLGKLMDALKTLEVLVHEDPVRNLHEGVLFNLCTLYELESSRALHKKQALLDLVSRHKGDGFPAACLKMA
;
A
#
# COMPACT_ATOMS: atom_id res chain seq x y z
N ARG A 1 10.03 -7.29 -16.97
CA ARG A 1 9.77 -8.75 -17.10
C ARG A 1 8.85 -9.19 -15.96
N SER A 2 7.62 -8.66 -15.93
CA SER A 2 6.70 -8.88 -14.80
C SER A 2 6.09 -10.28 -14.81
N GLN A 3 5.89 -10.85 -16.00
CA GLN A 3 5.46 -12.24 -16.15
C GLN A 3 6.51 -13.23 -15.62
N GLU A 4 7.78 -13.03 -15.98
CA GLU A 4 8.87 -13.88 -15.48
C GLU A 4 9.02 -13.77 -13.95
N ALA A 5 8.74 -12.60 -13.38
CA ALA A 5 8.71 -12.43 -11.93
C ALA A 5 7.57 -13.26 -11.30
N LEU A 6 6.37 -13.24 -11.88
CA LEU A 6 5.24 -14.08 -11.44
C LEU A 6 5.56 -15.57 -11.56
N ASP A 7 6.12 -16.02 -12.69
CA ASP A 7 6.49 -17.43 -12.89
C ASP A 7 7.47 -17.92 -11.81
N ARG A 8 8.47 -17.09 -11.47
CA ARG A 8 9.41 -17.38 -10.38
C ARG A 8 8.72 -17.41 -9.02
N LEU A 9 7.78 -16.51 -8.76
CA LEU A 9 7.03 -16.49 -7.50
C LEU A 9 6.13 -17.73 -7.36
N TYR A 10 5.44 -18.15 -8.42
CA TYR A 10 4.65 -19.38 -8.43
C TYR A 10 5.51 -20.63 -8.27
N TYR A 11 6.71 -20.65 -8.86
CA TYR A 11 7.68 -21.72 -8.60
C TYR A 11 8.05 -21.80 -7.12
N ILE A 12 8.38 -20.66 -6.49
CA ILE A 12 8.71 -20.58 -5.05
C ILE A 12 7.51 -21.03 -4.20
N LEU A 13 6.28 -20.63 -4.57
CA LEU A 13 5.06 -21.03 -3.89
C LEU A 13 4.86 -22.56 -3.97
N ALA A 14 5.04 -23.15 -5.15
CA ALA A 14 4.90 -24.59 -5.37
C ALA A 14 5.92 -25.39 -4.55
N VAL A 15 7.17 -24.92 -4.48
CA VAL A 15 8.22 -25.52 -3.63
C VAL A 15 7.82 -25.43 -2.15
N THR A 16 7.38 -24.26 -1.71
CA THR A 16 6.95 -24.03 -0.32
C THR A 16 5.79 -24.96 0.07
N GLN A 17 4.79 -25.09 -0.80
CA GLN A 17 3.64 -25.97 -0.59
C GLN A 17 4.00 -27.45 -0.65
N LYS A 18 5.01 -27.84 -1.42
CA LYS A 18 5.55 -29.21 -1.39
C LYS A 18 6.19 -29.52 -0.04
N ILE A 19 7.00 -28.61 0.49
CA ILE A 19 7.66 -28.76 1.80
C ILE A 19 6.61 -28.83 2.92
N LEU A 20 5.59 -27.98 2.88
CA LEU A 20 4.49 -28.03 3.84
C LEU A 20 3.75 -29.37 3.82
N ARG A 21 3.46 -29.91 2.63
CA ARG A 21 2.85 -31.24 2.47
C ARG A 21 3.74 -32.35 3.05
N ASN A 22 5.03 -32.34 2.72
CA ASN A 22 5.99 -33.30 3.28
C ASN A 22 5.95 -33.31 4.82
N LEU A 23 6.01 -32.12 5.44
CA LEU A 23 5.97 -31.97 6.89
C LEU A 23 4.64 -32.43 7.51
N GLN A 24 3.51 -32.19 6.84
CA GLN A 24 2.18 -32.64 7.26
C GLN A 24 2.03 -34.16 7.20
N ASP A 25 2.59 -34.77 6.15
CA ASP A 25 2.59 -36.23 5.94
C ASP A 25 3.62 -36.96 6.83
N GLY A 26 4.44 -36.22 7.57
CA GLY A 26 5.38 -36.74 8.55
C GLY A 26 6.81 -36.96 8.06
N TYR A 27 7.12 -36.51 6.85
CA TYR A 27 8.47 -36.50 6.27
C TYR A 27 9.28 -35.28 6.74
N ALA A 28 10.58 -35.29 6.48
CA ALA A 28 11.43 -34.11 6.59
C ALA A 28 11.16 -33.12 5.45
N GLU A 29 11.72 -31.90 5.53
CA GLU A 29 11.47 -30.82 4.56
C GLU A 29 11.80 -31.22 3.12
N ASP A 30 12.87 -31.98 2.92
CA ASP A 30 13.33 -32.51 1.63
C ASP A 30 12.51 -33.71 1.12
N GLY A 31 11.60 -34.24 1.94
CA GLY A 31 10.80 -35.43 1.66
C GLY A 31 11.44 -36.75 2.10
N SER A 32 12.56 -36.71 2.80
CA SER A 32 13.19 -37.92 3.36
C SER A 32 12.38 -38.48 4.54
N ALA A 33 12.52 -39.79 4.79
CA ALA A 33 11.86 -40.49 5.90
C ALA A 33 12.52 -40.22 7.28
N VAL A 34 13.35 -39.18 7.39
CA VAL A 34 14.00 -38.80 8.64
C VAL A 34 12.95 -38.31 9.63
N GLN A 35 12.89 -38.95 10.79
CA GLN A 35 11.95 -38.57 11.85
C GLN A 35 12.42 -37.27 12.52
N LEU A 36 11.62 -36.21 12.36
CA LEU A 36 11.72 -34.99 13.14
C LEU A 36 11.05 -35.18 14.50
N SER A 37 11.58 -34.55 15.54
CA SER A 37 10.84 -34.41 16.80
C SER A 37 9.55 -33.64 16.56
N GLU A 38 8.52 -33.90 17.37
CA GLU A 38 7.23 -33.23 17.25
C GLU A 38 7.37 -31.69 17.35
N GLU A 39 8.21 -31.23 18.29
CA GLU A 39 8.53 -29.82 18.45
C GLU A 39 9.27 -29.24 17.24
N GLY A 40 10.25 -29.95 16.71
CA GLY A 40 10.99 -29.54 15.50
C GLY A 40 10.09 -29.46 14.27
N ARG A 41 9.16 -30.41 14.11
CA ARG A 41 8.17 -30.39 13.03
C ARG A 41 7.21 -29.21 13.15
N LYS A 42 6.69 -28.95 14.36
CA LYS A 42 5.81 -27.82 14.62
C LYS A 42 6.49 -26.48 14.32
N GLY A 43 7.75 -26.32 14.73
CA GLY A 43 8.57 -25.15 14.41
C GLY A 43 8.77 -24.97 12.91
N SER A 44 9.14 -26.04 12.22
CA SER A 44 9.34 -26.05 10.76
C SER A 44 8.06 -25.67 10.01
N LEU A 45 6.92 -26.27 10.39
CA LEU A 45 5.60 -25.92 9.83
C LEU A 45 5.29 -24.43 10.00
N GLY A 46 5.53 -23.86 11.19
CA GLY A 46 5.31 -22.43 11.43
C GLY A 46 6.13 -21.52 10.51
N ILE A 47 7.42 -21.84 10.33
CA ILE A 47 8.32 -21.09 9.44
C ILE A 47 7.84 -21.18 7.99
N TRP A 48 7.53 -22.38 7.50
CA TRP A 48 7.12 -22.57 6.12
C TRP A 48 5.72 -22.01 5.82
N GLN A 49 4.81 -22.02 6.80
CA GLN A 49 3.52 -21.34 6.68
C GLN A 49 3.71 -19.81 6.58
N GLU A 50 4.63 -19.23 7.35
CA GLU A 50 4.95 -17.80 7.22
C GLU A 50 5.56 -17.49 5.86
N ARG A 51 6.49 -18.31 5.38
CA ARG A 51 7.05 -18.17 4.03
C ARG A 51 5.97 -18.27 2.95
N GLU A 52 5.03 -19.21 3.07
CA GLU A 52 3.90 -19.34 2.14
C GLU A 52 3.08 -18.04 2.09
N ARG A 53 2.71 -17.51 3.26
CA ARG A 53 1.99 -16.23 3.37
C ARG A 53 2.77 -15.08 2.72
N GLN A 54 4.06 -14.96 3.00
CA GLN A 54 4.89 -13.89 2.43
C GLN A 54 4.97 -13.97 0.90
N VAL A 55 5.14 -15.18 0.34
CA VAL A 55 5.13 -15.38 -1.11
C VAL A 55 3.78 -15.00 -1.71
N LEU A 56 2.67 -15.41 -1.08
CA LEU A 56 1.33 -15.02 -1.50
C LEU A 56 1.10 -13.50 -1.45
N TYR A 57 1.63 -12.79 -0.43
CA TYR A 57 1.58 -11.33 -0.38
C TYR A 57 2.31 -10.69 -1.56
N VAL A 58 3.51 -11.19 -1.90
CA VAL A 58 4.28 -10.67 -3.04
C VAL A 58 3.57 -10.94 -4.36
N ILE A 59 2.97 -12.13 -4.54
CA ILE A 59 2.16 -12.46 -5.72
C ILE A 59 0.97 -11.50 -5.84
N GLY A 60 0.20 -11.31 -4.76
CA GLY A 60 -0.94 -10.41 -4.76
C GLY A 60 -0.54 -8.95 -5.08
N ASN A 61 0.53 -8.44 -4.48
CA ASN A 61 1.07 -7.12 -4.78
C ASN A 61 1.58 -6.99 -6.23
N THR A 62 2.11 -8.07 -6.80
CA THR A 62 2.55 -8.10 -8.20
C THR A 62 1.36 -8.03 -9.15
N PHE A 63 0.26 -8.73 -8.86
CA PHE A 63 -0.99 -8.56 -9.62
C PHE A 63 -1.55 -7.15 -9.51
N LEU A 64 -1.49 -6.53 -8.33
CA LEU A 64 -1.90 -5.13 -8.17
C LEU A 64 -1.07 -4.15 -8.99
N SER A 65 0.24 -4.32 -9.05
CA SER A 65 1.10 -3.46 -9.88
C SER A 65 0.83 -3.65 -11.37
N LEU A 66 0.41 -4.86 -11.76
CA LEU A 66 -0.07 -5.19 -13.11
C LEU A 66 -1.52 -4.78 -13.38
N ARG A 67 -2.23 -4.25 -12.36
CA ARG A 67 -3.66 -3.91 -12.40
C ARG A 67 -4.57 -5.10 -12.71
N ASP A 68 -4.09 -6.32 -12.50
CA ASP A 68 -4.91 -7.53 -12.53
C ASP A 68 -5.62 -7.67 -11.16
N TYR A 69 -6.71 -6.93 -11.03
CA TYR A 69 -7.46 -6.86 -9.77
C TYR A 69 -8.13 -8.19 -9.42
N GLU A 70 -8.54 -8.99 -10.40
CA GLU A 70 -9.22 -10.26 -10.17
C GLU A 70 -8.25 -11.31 -9.59
N ALA A 71 -7.06 -11.44 -10.17
CA ALA A 71 -6.03 -12.33 -9.64
C ALA A 71 -5.51 -11.87 -8.28
N ALA A 72 -5.37 -10.56 -8.06
CA ALA A 72 -5.01 -10.00 -6.76
C ALA A 72 -6.06 -10.34 -5.69
N MET A 73 -7.34 -10.17 -5.99
CA MET A 73 -8.44 -10.47 -5.06
C MET A 73 -8.52 -11.96 -4.73
N THR A 74 -8.32 -12.83 -5.72
CA THR A 74 -8.24 -14.28 -5.51
C THR A 74 -7.09 -14.64 -4.56
N THR A 75 -5.92 -14.03 -4.76
CA THR A 75 -4.75 -14.25 -3.89
C THR A 75 -5.00 -13.73 -2.47
N TYR A 76 -5.68 -12.59 -2.32
CA TYR A 76 -6.01 -12.01 -1.01
C TYR A 76 -7.06 -12.82 -0.26
N ASN A 77 -8.03 -13.43 -0.95
CA ASN A 77 -8.98 -14.36 -0.34
C ASN A 77 -8.25 -15.58 0.27
N THR A 78 -7.29 -16.17 -0.46
CA THR A 78 -6.44 -17.25 0.07
C THR A 78 -5.64 -16.80 1.30
N LEU A 79 -5.15 -15.55 1.31
CA LEU A 79 -4.45 -14.98 2.46
C LEU A 79 -5.37 -14.74 3.67
N LEU A 80 -6.64 -14.37 3.46
CA LEU A 80 -7.60 -14.19 4.57
C LEU A 80 -7.83 -15.48 5.36
N GLU A 81 -7.78 -16.63 4.68
CA GLU A 81 -7.91 -17.95 5.30
C GLU A 81 -6.62 -18.36 6.03
N LYS A 82 -5.46 -18.05 5.45
CA LYS A 82 -4.15 -18.48 5.96
C LYS A 82 -3.53 -17.55 7.01
N ASP A 83 -3.96 -16.29 7.08
CA ASP A 83 -3.45 -15.28 8.01
C ASP A 83 -4.57 -14.56 8.78
N PRO A 84 -5.06 -15.16 9.88
CA PRO A 84 -6.04 -14.52 10.74
C PRO A 84 -5.54 -13.22 11.38
N THR A 85 -4.23 -13.08 11.61
CA THR A 85 -3.64 -11.96 12.35
C THR A 85 -3.65 -10.67 11.53
N ARG A 86 -3.45 -10.78 10.21
CA ARG A 86 -3.46 -9.64 9.28
C ARG A 86 -4.80 -9.43 8.59
N LYS A 87 -5.85 -10.15 9.00
CA LYS A 87 -7.18 -10.13 8.37
C LYS A 87 -7.77 -8.73 8.19
N SER A 88 -7.70 -7.86 9.20
CA SER A 88 -8.18 -6.47 9.10
C SER A 88 -7.40 -5.65 8.05
N GLY A 89 -6.09 -5.86 7.95
CA GLY A 89 -5.25 -5.21 6.94
C GLY A 89 -5.54 -5.70 5.52
N LEU A 90 -5.74 -7.00 5.36
CA LEU A 90 -6.14 -7.61 4.08
C LEU A 90 -7.48 -7.09 3.60
N LEU A 91 -8.49 -7.03 4.47
CA LEU A 91 -9.82 -6.47 4.14
C LEU A 91 -9.72 -4.99 3.76
N SER A 92 -8.90 -4.20 4.46
CA SER A 92 -8.61 -2.82 4.06
C SER A 92 -7.96 -2.74 2.68
N GLY A 93 -7.02 -3.64 2.38
CA GLY A 93 -6.40 -3.73 1.05
C GLY A 93 -7.43 -4.06 -0.04
N MET A 94 -8.27 -5.06 0.20
CA MET A 94 -9.37 -5.45 -0.71
C MET A 94 -10.35 -4.31 -0.95
N GLY A 95 -10.72 -3.57 0.10
CA GLY A 95 -11.60 -2.41 -0.06
C GLY A 95 -10.99 -1.34 -0.97
N ARG A 96 -9.68 -1.07 -0.85
CA ARG A 96 -8.98 -0.13 -1.74
C ARG A 96 -8.93 -0.64 -3.19
N ILE A 97 -8.79 -1.94 -3.41
CA ILE A 97 -8.86 -2.55 -4.75
C ILE A 97 -10.25 -2.34 -5.33
N TYR A 98 -11.31 -2.58 -4.54
CA TYR A 98 -12.68 -2.33 -4.99
C TYR A 98 -12.93 -0.86 -5.34
N LEU A 99 -12.36 0.09 -4.61
CA LEU A 99 -12.40 1.51 -5.00
C LEU A 99 -11.72 1.76 -6.35
N GLN A 100 -10.57 1.12 -6.62
CA GLN A 100 -9.89 1.22 -7.93
C GLN A 100 -10.71 0.62 -9.07
N MET A 101 -11.51 -0.41 -8.79
CA MET A 101 -12.46 -0.99 -9.74
C MET A 101 -13.77 -0.18 -9.86
N GLY A 102 -13.94 0.90 -9.09
CA GLY A 102 -15.15 1.72 -9.06
C GLY A 102 -16.31 1.09 -8.27
N ASN A 103 -16.11 -0.02 -7.58
CA ASN A 103 -17.14 -0.68 -6.76
C ASN A 103 -17.11 -0.16 -5.32
N VAL A 104 -17.73 1.00 -5.10
CA VAL A 104 -17.73 1.66 -3.78
C VAL A 104 -18.49 0.85 -2.73
N ASP A 105 -19.57 0.16 -3.11
CA ASP A 105 -20.39 -0.62 -2.17
C ASP A 105 -19.62 -1.79 -1.56
N LYS A 106 -18.92 -2.57 -2.39
CA LYS A 106 -18.06 -3.66 -1.90
C LYS A 106 -16.87 -3.13 -1.10
N ALA A 107 -16.31 -1.98 -1.49
CA ALA A 107 -15.25 -1.36 -0.73
C ALA A 107 -15.68 -1.03 0.70
N LYS A 108 -16.86 -0.43 0.85
CA LYS A 108 -17.46 -0.08 2.14
C LYS A 108 -17.69 -1.29 3.01
N GLU A 109 -18.21 -2.38 2.44
CA GLU A 109 -18.40 -3.64 3.16
C GLU A 109 -17.06 -4.20 3.69
N CYS A 110 -16.02 -4.21 2.85
CA CYS A 110 -14.68 -4.62 3.26
C CYS A 110 -14.10 -3.74 4.38
N PHE A 111 -14.25 -2.41 4.29
CA PHE A 111 -13.78 -1.49 5.32
C PHE A 111 -14.53 -1.68 6.64
N LYS A 112 -15.85 -1.86 6.59
CA LYS A 112 -16.66 -2.14 7.78
C LYS A 112 -16.22 -3.43 8.46
N GLN A 113 -16.00 -4.50 7.71
CA GLN A 113 -15.49 -5.76 8.25
C GLN A 113 -14.08 -5.58 8.84
N ALA A 114 -13.21 -4.81 8.17
CA ALA A 114 -11.87 -4.52 8.67
C ALA A 114 -11.90 -3.77 10.01
N GLU A 115 -12.80 -2.80 10.16
CA GLU A 115 -12.98 -2.01 11.38
C GLU A 115 -13.49 -2.88 12.55
N VAL A 116 -14.48 -3.75 12.30
CA VAL A 116 -15.05 -4.67 13.31
C VAL A 116 -13.99 -5.62 13.87
N ILE A 117 -13.06 -6.09 13.03
CA ILE A 117 -11.98 -7.00 13.44
C ILE A 117 -10.85 -6.24 14.16
N SER A 118 -10.69 -4.95 13.88
CA SER A 118 -9.58 -4.16 14.39
C SER A 118 -9.85 -3.66 15.80
N ASN A 119 -8.86 -3.78 16.70
CA ASN A 119 -8.96 -3.23 18.04
C ASN A 119 -8.73 -1.71 18.00
N SER A 120 -9.62 -0.92 18.62
CA SER A 120 -9.81 0.49 18.31
C SER A 120 -8.78 1.47 18.90
N SER A 121 -7.78 0.99 19.65
CA SER A 121 -6.82 1.86 20.37
C SER A 121 -5.45 1.97 19.70
N ASP A 122 -5.12 1.12 18.73
CA ASP A 122 -3.84 1.20 18.02
C ASP A 122 -3.86 2.36 17.00
N LYS A 123 -2.91 3.29 17.16
CA LYS A 123 -2.77 4.47 16.28
C LYS A 123 -2.57 4.08 14.81
N PHE A 124 -1.85 3.00 14.52
CA PHE A 124 -1.64 2.52 13.16
C PHE A 124 -2.95 2.05 12.52
N ILE A 125 -3.76 1.32 13.30
CA ILE A 125 -5.09 0.87 12.88
C ILE A 125 -6.02 2.07 12.67
N LEU A 126 -6.03 3.02 13.61
CA LEU A 126 -6.82 4.25 13.52
C LEU A 126 -6.46 5.06 12.27
N CYS A 127 -5.16 5.29 12.02
CA CYS A 127 -4.67 5.95 10.82
C CYS A 127 -5.20 5.24 9.55
N ARG A 128 -5.05 3.91 9.47
CA ARG A 128 -5.53 3.12 8.33
C ARG A 128 -7.04 3.26 8.12
N ASN A 129 -7.84 3.22 9.18
CA ASN A 129 -9.30 3.33 9.10
C ASN A 129 -9.71 4.73 8.62
N PHE A 130 -9.08 5.79 9.13
CA PHE A 130 -9.30 7.14 8.64
C PHE A 130 -8.90 7.32 7.17
N ILE A 131 -7.78 6.71 6.73
CA ILE A 131 -7.40 6.70 5.31
C ILE A 131 -8.49 6.03 4.47
N ASN A 132 -9.00 4.87 4.89
CA ASN A 132 -10.02 4.14 4.13
C ASN A 132 -11.31 4.97 3.97
N ARG A 133 -11.79 5.59 5.06
CA ARG A 133 -12.95 6.50 5.04
C ARG A 133 -12.71 7.72 4.16
N GLY A 134 -11.51 8.29 4.22
CA GLY A 134 -11.11 9.41 3.37
C GLY A 134 -11.16 9.04 1.87
N LEU A 135 -10.65 7.86 1.51
CA LEU A 135 -10.69 7.36 0.14
C LEU A 135 -12.12 7.07 -0.34
N GLU A 136 -12.96 6.46 0.51
CA GLU A 136 -14.39 6.26 0.23
C GLU A 136 -15.09 7.60 -0.04
N ALA A 137 -14.90 8.59 0.83
CA ALA A 137 -15.48 9.92 0.67
C ALA A 137 -14.98 10.63 -0.59
N MET A 138 -13.70 10.48 -0.97
CA MET A 138 -13.17 11.00 -2.24
C MET A 138 -13.88 10.37 -3.44
N CYS A 139 -14.09 9.05 -3.45
CA CYS A 139 -14.81 8.37 -4.54
C CYS A 139 -16.27 8.83 -4.67
N LEU A 140 -16.86 9.30 -3.57
CA LEU A 140 -18.20 9.90 -3.54
C LEU A 140 -18.21 11.42 -3.82
N ASN A 141 -17.07 12.00 -4.23
CA ASN A 141 -16.87 13.45 -4.43
C ASN A 141 -17.14 14.31 -3.18
N ASN A 142 -17.15 13.71 -1.99
CA ASN A 142 -17.29 14.44 -0.73
C ASN A 142 -15.91 14.84 -0.19
N PHE A 143 -15.28 15.81 -0.84
CA PHE A 143 -13.92 16.25 -0.51
C PHE A 143 -13.79 16.89 0.88
N SER A 144 -14.88 17.45 1.42
CA SER A 144 -14.90 18.02 2.76
C SER A 144 -14.74 16.95 3.83
N ASP A 145 -15.54 15.87 3.74
CA ASP A 145 -15.43 14.73 4.65
C ASP A 145 -14.13 13.96 4.45
N ALA A 146 -13.71 13.79 3.19
CA ALA A 146 -12.41 13.18 2.87
C ALA A 146 -11.25 13.92 3.54
N TYR A 147 -11.23 15.26 3.46
CA TYR A 147 -10.22 16.09 4.11
C TYR A 147 -10.18 15.87 5.63
N GLN A 148 -11.35 15.85 6.30
CA GLN A 148 -11.40 15.64 7.76
C GLN A 148 -10.88 14.25 8.14
N ASN A 149 -11.19 13.22 7.36
CA ASN A 149 -10.69 11.88 7.60
C ASN A 149 -9.16 11.81 7.37
N PHE A 150 -8.63 12.37 6.29
CA PHE A 150 -7.17 12.40 6.11
C PHE A 150 -6.45 13.24 7.17
N LYS A 151 -7.05 14.35 7.63
CA LYS A 151 -6.51 15.12 8.75
C LYS A 151 -6.38 14.27 10.01
N LYS A 152 -7.43 13.52 10.38
CA LYS A 152 -7.39 12.58 11.52
C LYS A 152 -6.37 11.46 11.32
N ALA A 153 -6.18 10.99 10.07
CA ALA A 153 -5.13 10.02 9.77
C ALA A 153 -3.72 10.60 10.00
N VAL A 154 -3.48 11.85 9.58
CA VAL A 154 -2.22 12.57 9.83
C VAL A 154 -2.02 12.84 11.32
N GLU A 155 -3.06 13.15 12.08
CA GLU A 155 -2.98 13.29 13.55
C GLU A 155 -2.62 11.96 14.24
N ALA A 156 -3.10 10.83 13.72
CA ALA A 156 -2.77 9.50 14.24
C ALA A 156 -1.34 9.05 13.87
N ASP A 157 -0.90 9.35 12.64
CA ASP A 157 0.43 9.07 12.13
C ASP A 157 0.92 10.23 11.22
N PRO A 158 1.69 11.19 11.79
CA PRO A 158 2.23 12.32 11.03
C PRO A 158 3.25 11.92 9.96
N THR A 159 3.78 10.70 10.03
CA THR A 159 4.76 10.18 9.06
C THR A 159 4.08 9.49 7.87
N ASN A 160 2.75 9.45 7.83
CA ASN A 160 2.03 8.86 6.70
C ASN A 160 1.97 9.82 5.51
N THR A 161 2.97 9.74 4.62
CA THR A 161 3.06 10.57 3.42
C THR A 161 1.81 10.46 2.53
N SER A 162 1.22 9.27 2.42
CA SER A 162 0.01 9.06 1.62
C SER A 162 -1.20 9.82 2.18
N ALA A 163 -1.37 9.84 3.50
CA ALA A 163 -2.44 10.60 4.15
C ALA A 163 -2.27 12.11 3.92
N VAL A 164 -1.05 12.64 4.09
CA VAL A 164 -0.75 14.06 3.83
C VAL A 164 -1.00 14.41 2.37
N ASN A 165 -0.58 13.55 1.43
CA ASN A 165 -0.78 13.77 -0.01
C ASN A 165 -2.27 13.81 -0.38
N ASN A 166 -3.06 12.86 0.13
CA ASN A 166 -4.50 12.84 -0.12
C ASN A 166 -5.24 14.00 0.56
N MET A 167 -4.79 14.43 1.75
CA MET A 167 -5.29 15.63 2.41
C MET A 167 -5.06 16.87 1.54
N ALA A 168 -3.85 17.04 0.98
CA ALA A 168 -3.53 18.14 0.08
C ALA A 168 -4.34 18.09 -1.22
N ALA A 169 -4.55 16.90 -1.79
CA ALA A 169 -5.43 16.73 -2.94
C ALA A 169 -6.87 17.17 -2.63
N CYS A 170 -7.40 16.82 -1.45
CA CYS A 170 -8.71 17.29 -1.01
C CYS A 170 -8.74 18.82 -0.84
N SER A 171 -7.69 19.42 -0.27
CA SER A 171 -7.58 20.89 -0.18
C SER A 171 -7.67 21.56 -1.54
N LEU A 172 -7.02 21.00 -2.57
CA LEU A 172 -7.13 21.50 -3.94
C LEU A 172 -8.58 21.47 -4.45
N TYR A 173 -9.28 20.33 -4.30
CA TYR A 173 -10.69 20.20 -4.71
C TYR A 173 -11.64 21.13 -3.93
N LEU A 174 -11.26 21.54 -2.72
CA LEU A 174 -11.97 22.54 -1.92
C LEU A 174 -11.58 23.99 -2.26
N GLY A 175 -10.80 24.22 -3.32
CA GLY A 175 -10.35 25.54 -3.77
C GLY A 175 -9.22 26.14 -2.94
N LYS A 176 -8.62 25.37 -2.03
CA LYS A 176 -7.54 25.81 -1.14
C LYS A 176 -6.16 25.47 -1.72
N LEU A 177 -5.88 26.06 -2.90
CA LEU A 177 -4.65 25.81 -3.66
C LEU A 177 -3.38 26.09 -2.84
N MET A 178 -3.31 27.24 -2.17
CA MET A 178 -2.12 27.64 -1.39
C MET A 178 -1.87 26.73 -0.19
N ASP A 179 -2.94 26.27 0.49
CA ASP A 179 -2.82 25.35 1.62
C ASP A 179 -2.28 23.98 1.16
N ALA A 180 -2.80 23.47 0.03
CA ALA A 180 -2.32 22.22 -0.56
C ALA A 180 -0.83 22.31 -0.93
N LEU A 181 -0.44 23.40 -1.60
CA LEU A 181 0.93 23.65 -2.04
C LEU A 181 1.88 23.73 -0.84
N LYS A 182 1.57 24.56 0.16
CA LYS A 182 2.37 24.69 1.37
C LYS A 182 2.51 23.36 2.11
N THR A 183 1.43 22.58 2.19
CA THR A 183 1.44 21.27 2.86
C THR A 183 2.41 20.30 2.20
N LEU A 184 2.40 20.21 0.86
CA LEU A 184 3.30 19.32 0.13
C LEU A 184 4.74 19.81 0.08
N GLU A 185 4.97 21.13 0.00
CA GLU A 185 6.33 21.70 0.08
C GLU A 185 6.98 21.39 1.43
N VAL A 186 6.26 21.62 2.53
CA VAL A 186 6.76 21.27 3.87
C VAL A 186 7.06 19.77 3.95
N LEU A 187 6.15 18.92 3.46
CA LEU A 187 6.33 17.47 3.48
C LEU A 187 7.63 17.03 2.79
N VAL A 188 7.91 17.51 1.57
CA VAL A 188 9.11 17.08 0.82
C VAL A 188 10.41 17.65 1.39
N HIS A 189 10.36 18.78 2.11
CA HIS A 189 11.54 19.40 2.72
C HIS A 189 11.85 18.90 4.14
N GLU A 190 10.85 18.50 4.93
CA GLU A 190 11.06 17.98 6.30
C GLU A 190 11.84 16.67 6.31
N ASP A 191 11.53 15.77 5.38
CA ASP A 191 12.23 14.49 5.24
C ASP A 191 12.25 14.06 3.75
N PRO A 192 13.21 14.58 2.97
CA PRO A 192 13.28 14.30 1.54
C PRO A 192 13.49 12.81 1.24
N VAL A 193 14.27 12.11 2.07
CA VAL A 193 14.57 10.68 1.86
C VAL A 193 13.29 9.85 1.95
N ARG A 194 12.42 10.17 2.91
CA ARG A 194 11.11 9.52 3.03
C ARG A 194 10.11 10.05 2.02
N ASN A 195 9.95 11.36 1.87
CA ASN A 195 8.75 11.95 1.25
C ASN A 195 8.82 12.23 -0.24
N LEU A 196 10.01 12.14 -0.86
CA LEU A 196 10.17 12.26 -2.32
C LEU A 196 9.63 11.01 -3.03
N HIS A 197 8.31 10.90 -3.08
CA HIS A 197 7.56 9.87 -3.79
C HIS A 197 6.95 10.42 -5.07
N GLU A 198 6.85 9.57 -6.09
CA GLU A 198 6.32 9.91 -7.42
C GLU A 198 4.97 10.64 -7.35
N GLY A 199 4.00 10.10 -6.61
CA GLY A 199 2.66 10.70 -6.49
C GLY A 199 2.64 12.05 -5.77
N VAL A 200 3.53 12.26 -4.81
CA VAL A 200 3.65 13.56 -4.10
C VAL A 200 4.23 14.61 -5.05
N LEU A 201 5.30 14.26 -5.76
CA LEU A 201 5.95 15.16 -6.71
C LEU A 201 5.05 15.49 -7.89
N PHE A 202 4.34 14.49 -8.43
CA PHE A 202 3.36 14.71 -9.50
C PHE A 202 2.28 15.71 -9.06
N ASN A 203 1.73 15.54 -7.86
CA ASN A 203 0.73 16.45 -7.32
C ASN A 203 1.33 17.85 -7.10
N LEU A 204 2.50 17.96 -6.48
CA LEU A 204 3.15 19.24 -6.23
C LEU A 204 3.50 19.99 -7.53
N CYS A 205 4.01 19.29 -8.55
CA CYS A 205 4.25 19.87 -9.87
C CYS A 205 2.97 20.35 -10.54
N THR A 206 1.85 19.63 -10.36
CA THR A 206 0.53 20.06 -10.84
C THR A 206 0.07 21.34 -10.13
N LEU A 207 0.27 21.43 -8.81
CA LEU A 207 -0.06 22.63 -8.04
C LEU A 207 0.79 23.84 -8.49
N TYR A 208 2.06 23.63 -8.82
CA TYR A 208 2.92 24.69 -9.37
C TYR A 208 2.45 25.22 -10.72
N GLU A 209 2.01 24.33 -11.61
CA GLU A 209 1.41 24.71 -12.90
C GLU A 209 0.13 25.54 -12.71
N LEU A 210 -0.67 25.22 -11.70
CA LEU A 210 -1.91 25.94 -11.39
C LEU A 210 -1.67 27.30 -10.71
N GLU A 211 -0.63 27.43 -9.89
CA GLU A 211 -0.39 28.62 -9.07
C GLU A 211 0.43 29.70 -9.81
N SER A 212 1.43 29.34 -10.60
CA SER A 212 2.44 30.32 -11.04
C SER A 212 2.95 30.14 -12.46
N SER A 213 3.19 31.26 -13.13
CA SER A 213 4.00 31.34 -14.35
C SER A 213 5.46 30.92 -14.15
N ARG A 214 5.95 30.84 -12.91
CA ARG A 214 7.30 30.38 -12.55
C ARG A 214 7.36 28.89 -12.18
N ALA A 215 6.36 28.10 -12.57
CA ALA A 215 6.29 26.66 -12.28
C ALA A 215 7.59 25.93 -12.64
N LEU A 216 8.22 26.28 -13.76
CA LEU A 216 9.46 25.64 -14.22
C LEU A 216 10.61 25.77 -13.20
N HIS A 217 10.82 26.95 -12.62
CA HIS A 217 11.88 27.15 -11.62
C HIS A 217 11.64 26.32 -10.35
N LYS A 218 10.38 26.22 -9.90
CA LYS A 218 10.03 25.41 -8.73
C LYS A 218 10.23 23.91 -9.01
N LYS A 219 9.85 23.44 -10.21
CA LYS A 219 10.09 22.06 -10.65
C LYS A 219 11.58 21.72 -10.79
N GLN A 220 12.40 22.67 -11.26
CA GLN A 220 13.86 22.52 -11.29
C GLN A 220 14.44 22.37 -9.87
N ALA A 221 13.97 23.18 -8.91
CA ALA A 221 14.39 23.03 -7.51
C ALA A 221 13.99 21.65 -6.92
N LEU A 222 12.82 21.11 -7.30
CA LEU A 222 12.43 19.74 -6.93
C LEU A 222 13.32 18.69 -7.59
N LEU A 223 13.70 18.86 -8.85
CA LEU A 223 14.65 17.96 -9.52
C LEU A 223 16.01 17.94 -8.81
N ASP A 224 16.50 19.11 -8.40
CA ASP A 224 17.73 19.22 -7.59
C ASP A 224 17.60 18.54 -6.24
N LEU A 225 16.42 18.61 -5.61
CA LEU A 225 16.16 17.91 -4.35
C LEU A 225 16.13 16.39 -4.56
N VAL A 226 15.50 15.92 -5.64
CA VAL A 226 15.46 14.49 -6.01
C VAL A 226 16.87 13.97 -6.29
N SER A 227 17.69 14.68 -7.08
CA SER A 227 19.04 14.23 -7.43
C SER A 227 19.98 14.12 -6.23
N ARG A 228 19.75 14.91 -5.17
CA ARG A 228 20.52 14.83 -3.92
C ARG A 228 20.15 13.65 -3.03
N HIS A 229 18.91 13.16 -3.10
CA HIS A 229 18.35 12.22 -2.12
C HIS A 229 17.88 10.89 -2.72
N LYS A 230 17.72 10.81 -4.05
CA LYS A 230 17.28 9.61 -4.79
C LYS A 230 18.31 9.28 -5.86
N GLY A 231 18.43 7.99 -6.19
CA GLY A 231 19.33 7.53 -7.24
C GLY A 231 18.70 7.59 -8.64
N ASP A 232 19.51 7.27 -9.65
CA ASP A 232 19.18 7.36 -11.09
C ASP A 232 17.96 6.53 -11.52
N GLY A 233 17.54 5.55 -10.71
CA GLY A 233 16.34 4.76 -10.96
C GLY A 233 15.02 5.48 -10.62
N PHE A 234 15.06 6.72 -10.12
CA PHE A 234 13.86 7.47 -9.79
C PHE A 234 13.10 7.93 -11.05
N PRO A 235 11.78 7.72 -11.15
CA PRO A 235 11.00 8.08 -12.33
C PRO A 235 10.82 9.60 -12.45
N ALA A 236 11.77 10.28 -13.09
CA ALA A 236 11.77 11.74 -13.27
C ALA A 236 10.57 12.29 -14.05
N ALA A 237 9.83 11.43 -14.78
CA ALA A 237 8.62 11.81 -15.51
C ALA A 237 7.55 12.45 -14.61
N CYS A 238 7.50 12.11 -13.32
CA CYS A 238 6.54 12.70 -12.38
C CYS A 238 6.74 14.21 -12.15
N LEU A 239 7.92 14.75 -12.47
CA LEU A 239 8.22 16.17 -12.30
C LEU A 239 7.60 17.06 -13.38
N LYS A 240 7.02 16.48 -14.44
CA LYS A 240 6.38 17.21 -15.55
C LYS A 240 7.27 18.34 -16.11
N MET A 241 8.51 17.98 -16.49
CA MET A 241 9.50 18.94 -16.98
C MET A 241 9.32 19.33 -18.46
N ALA A 242 8.49 18.58 -19.19
CA ALA A 242 8.18 18.80 -20.60
C ALA A 242 7.06 19.82 -20.79
#